data_AF-A0A0M2URF7-F1
#
_entry.id   AF-A0A0M2URF7-F1
#
_cell.length_a   1.000
_cell.length_b   1.000
_cell.length_c   1.000
_cell.angle_alpha   90.00
_cell.angle_beta   90.00
_cell.angle_gamma   90.00
#
_symmetry.space_group_name_H-M   'P 1'
#
loop_
_entity.id
_entity.type
_entity.pdbx_description
1 polymer ?
#
loop_
_entity_poly.entity_id
_entity_poly.type
_entity_poly.pdbx_seq_one_letter_code
_entity_poly.pdbx_strand_id
1 'polypeptide(L)'
;MLLSHISKIFKKPHFPLSTPTIFISLAALTATLLLLTGERCFGATYYVATNGNDRNNGSLSSPWRTIETSIAKLRPGDTLYLRGGTYYESQIAINVSGTPSNRILIKNYQSEVPVIDGGFRDFRRTSNKHWEVYDSSKSIYRSVRTYHNAMGVHGYFGRQDGNYRLVSYRRYNDLGANNEDYTNVGDIYIGPGIFWNSTDERIYIRLKPSSQAISMGYNIPSNMDPRSVVMYIFPCHEVITFGEGCSYVDMVGINLRYQNNALEFRTGSHHISITNSSITCGRAAVYIHDNVHDLVFDGISVNDNVPPWIAYSDVK
;
A
#
# COMPACT_ATOMS: atom_id res chain seq x y z
N MET A 1 86.78 -55.12 -59.64
CA MET A 1 86.67 -54.82 -58.19
C MET A 1 85.89 -53.52 -58.01
N LEU A 2 85.09 -53.43 -56.94
CA LEU A 2 83.87 -52.62 -56.73
C LEU A 2 84.03 -51.08 -56.46
N LEU A 3 83.03 -50.31 -56.96
CA LEU A 3 82.21 -49.19 -56.42
C LEU A 3 82.67 -48.06 -55.43
N SER A 4 82.12 -46.85 -55.71
CA SER A 4 81.45 -45.84 -54.80
C SER A 4 82.12 -44.46 -54.54
N HIS A 5 81.44 -43.50 -53.88
CA HIS A 5 80.60 -42.36 -54.37
C HIS A 5 80.56 -41.26 -53.25
N ILE A 6 80.06 -40.03 -53.53
CA ILE A 6 79.45 -38.99 -52.61
C ILE A 6 80.28 -37.81 -52.00
N SER A 7 79.67 -36.60 -52.07
CA SER A 7 79.51 -35.49 -51.05
C SER A 7 79.94 -34.09 -51.57
N LYS A 8 79.35 -32.93 -51.23
CA LYS A 8 78.26 -32.48 -50.32
C LYS A 8 77.88 -31.01 -50.66
N ILE A 9 76.82 -30.50 -50.00
CA ILE A 9 75.94 -29.37 -50.37
C ILE A 9 75.83 -28.31 -49.22
N PHE A 10 75.68 -27.01 -49.58
CA PHE A 10 75.02 -25.84 -48.93
C PHE A 10 75.59 -25.02 -47.73
N LYS A 11 75.62 -23.67 -47.92
CA LYS A 11 75.04 -22.51 -47.14
C LYS A 11 75.68 -21.19 -47.67
N LYS A 12 75.07 -20.00 -47.85
CA LYS A 12 73.94 -19.21 -47.27
C LYS A 12 73.50 -18.08 -48.28
N PRO A 13 72.42 -17.30 -48.03
CA PRO A 13 71.60 -16.64 -49.06
C PRO A 13 71.74 -15.09 -49.18
N HIS A 14 71.25 -14.53 -50.30
CA HIS A 14 70.89 -13.11 -50.47
C HIS A 14 69.54 -12.97 -51.22
N PHE A 15 68.67 -12.07 -50.72
CA PHE A 15 67.38 -11.64 -51.30
C PHE A 15 67.59 -10.62 -52.44
N PRO A 16 66.71 -10.50 -53.47
CA PRO A 16 65.58 -9.53 -53.36
C PRO A 16 64.27 -9.83 -54.15
N LEU A 17 63.23 -9.12 -53.68
CA LEU A 17 61.94 -8.65 -54.25
C LEU A 17 61.19 -9.43 -55.35
N SER A 18 59.97 -9.87 -55.01
CA SER A 18 58.74 -9.44 -55.70
C SER A 18 57.49 -9.80 -54.86
N THR A 19 56.59 -8.84 -54.69
CA THR A 19 55.35 -8.93 -53.91
C THR A 19 54.31 -9.84 -54.55
N PRO A 20 53.45 -10.48 -53.74
CA PRO A 20 52.02 -10.40 -54.01
C PRO A 20 51.21 -9.96 -52.78
N THR A 21 50.48 -8.88 -53.00
CA THR A 21 49.17 -8.49 -52.47
C THR A 21 48.46 -9.56 -51.63
N ILE A 22 48.35 -9.33 -50.32
CA ILE A 22 47.37 -10.01 -49.46
C ILE A 22 46.23 -9.03 -49.22
N PHE A 23 45.11 -9.26 -49.91
CA PHE A 23 43.80 -8.70 -49.56
C PHE A 23 43.40 -9.26 -48.20
N ILE A 24 43.70 -8.56 -47.11
CA ILE A 24 43.02 -8.81 -45.83
C ILE A 24 41.60 -8.27 -45.99
N SER A 25 40.67 -9.21 -45.99
CA SER A 25 39.23 -9.01 -46.16
C SER A 25 38.69 -7.90 -45.26
N LEU A 26 38.22 -6.81 -45.88
CA LEU A 26 37.36 -5.78 -45.29
C LEU A 26 35.95 -6.32 -44.92
N ALA A 27 35.72 -7.64 -45.03
CA ALA A 27 34.44 -8.29 -44.82
C ALA A 27 34.22 -8.82 -43.38
N ALA A 28 35.16 -8.60 -42.46
CA ALA A 28 35.05 -9.05 -41.06
C ALA A 28 35.13 -7.91 -40.03
N LEU A 29 34.93 -6.66 -40.48
CA LEU A 29 34.78 -5.49 -39.61
C LEU A 29 33.45 -4.74 -39.85
N THR A 30 32.47 -5.42 -40.44
CA THR A 30 31.10 -4.92 -40.67
C THR A 30 30.02 -5.76 -39.98
N ALA A 31 30.41 -6.71 -39.12
CA ALA A 31 29.49 -7.59 -38.38
C ALA A 31 29.57 -7.45 -36.85
N THR A 32 30.31 -6.47 -36.32
CA THR A 32 30.38 -6.15 -34.88
C THR A 32 29.92 -4.73 -34.60
N LEU A 33 28.84 -4.33 -35.25
CA LEU A 33 27.96 -3.27 -34.79
C LEU A 33 26.53 -3.70 -35.10
N LEU A 34 26.17 -4.92 -34.69
CA LEU A 34 24.77 -5.23 -34.46
C LEU A 34 24.38 -4.33 -33.29
N LEU A 35 23.83 -3.18 -33.66
CA LEU A 35 23.26 -2.20 -32.77
C LEU A 35 22.59 -2.92 -31.61
N LEU A 36 23.15 -2.77 -30.41
CA LEU A 36 22.36 -2.73 -29.19
C LEU A 36 21.48 -1.47 -29.28
N THR A 37 20.59 -1.42 -30.27
CA THR A 37 19.34 -0.70 -30.13
C THR A 37 18.57 -1.52 -29.12
N GLY A 38 18.90 -1.32 -27.84
CA GLY A 38 17.94 -1.61 -26.79
C GLY A 38 16.70 -0.85 -27.20
N GLU A 39 15.68 -1.57 -27.64
CA GLU A 39 14.36 -0.98 -27.82
C GLU A 39 14.04 -0.34 -26.47
N ARG A 40 14.13 0.99 -26.39
CA ARG A 40 13.42 1.72 -25.35
C ARG A 40 11.96 1.54 -25.69
N CYS A 41 11.40 0.38 -25.32
CA CYS A 41 9.97 0.20 -25.28
C CYS A 41 9.47 1.25 -24.30
N PHE A 42 8.85 2.31 -24.83
CA PHE A 42 8.13 3.24 -23.99
C PHE A 42 7.02 2.44 -23.32
N GLY A 43 7.00 2.43 -21.99
CA GLY A 43 5.93 1.77 -21.26
C GLY A 43 4.58 2.34 -21.64
N ALA A 44 3.57 1.47 -21.66
CA ALA A 44 2.22 1.88 -21.98
C ALA A 44 1.66 2.77 -20.86
N THR A 45 0.73 3.65 -21.23
CA THR A 45 0.03 4.52 -20.29
C THR A 45 -1.41 4.07 -20.16
N TYR A 46 -1.82 3.80 -18.92
CA TYR A 46 -3.17 3.37 -18.57
C TYR A 46 -3.83 4.31 -17.57
N TYR A 47 -5.15 4.18 -17.45
CA TYR A 47 -5.99 5.01 -16.60
C TYR A 47 -7.01 4.14 -15.86
N VAL A 48 -7.16 4.43 -14.58
CA VAL A 48 -8.23 3.90 -13.74
C VAL A 48 -9.06 5.06 -13.21
N ALA A 49 -10.39 4.91 -13.22
CA ALA A 49 -11.33 5.94 -12.81
C ALA A 49 -12.51 5.34 -12.05
N THR A 50 -13.04 6.06 -11.06
CA THR A 50 -14.20 5.60 -10.26
C THR A 50 -15.47 5.34 -11.10
N ASN A 51 -15.58 5.97 -12.27
CA ASN A 51 -16.63 5.80 -13.27
C ASN A 51 -16.23 4.91 -14.47
N GLY A 52 -15.08 4.24 -14.40
CA GLY A 52 -14.58 3.37 -15.46
C GLY A 52 -15.25 1.99 -15.50
N ASN A 53 -14.69 1.08 -16.30
CA ASN A 53 -15.13 -0.31 -16.42
C ASN A 53 -13.93 -1.23 -16.68
N ASP A 54 -13.80 -2.33 -15.94
CA ASP A 54 -12.63 -3.24 -16.05
C ASP A 54 -12.59 -4.03 -17.37
N ARG A 55 -13.69 -4.02 -18.12
CA ARG A 55 -13.73 -4.53 -19.51
C ARG A 55 -13.17 -3.55 -20.54
N ASN A 56 -12.90 -2.29 -20.16
CA ASN A 56 -12.29 -1.33 -21.05
C ASN A 56 -10.81 -1.65 -21.32
N ASN A 57 -10.20 -0.90 -22.23
CA ASN A 57 -8.78 -1.05 -22.59
C ASN A 57 -7.81 -0.27 -21.68
N GLY A 58 -8.31 0.50 -20.71
CA GLY A 58 -7.47 1.29 -19.81
C GLY A 58 -6.98 2.59 -20.42
N SER A 59 -7.49 3.02 -21.59
CA SER A 59 -7.16 4.33 -22.16
C SER A 59 -7.84 5.48 -21.40
N LEU A 60 -7.41 6.72 -21.62
CA LEU A 60 -8.01 7.89 -20.95
C LEU A 60 -9.52 8.03 -21.24
N SER A 61 -9.95 7.70 -22.46
CA SER A 61 -11.35 7.74 -22.89
C SER A 61 -12.17 6.53 -22.45
N SER A 62 -11.50 5.45 -22.05
CA SER A 62 -12.12 4.19 -21.61
C SER A 62 -11.27 3.60 -20.49
N PRO A 63 -11.28 4.22 -19.30
CA PRO A 63 -10.44 3.79 -18.19
C PRO A 63 -10.98 2.50 -17.56
N TRP A 64 -10.09 1.75 -16.90
CA TRP A 64 -10.49 0.69 -15.98
C TRP A 64 -11.19 1.27 -14.74
N ARG A 65 -11.83 0.42 -13.95
CA ARG A 65 -12.58 0.82 -12.75
C ARG A 65 -11.82 0.54 -11.46
N THR A 66 -11.26 -0.66 -11.33
CA THR A 66 -10.66 -1.16 -10.10
C THR A 66 -9.14 -1.04 -10.16
N ILE A 67 -8.55 -0.59 -9.06
CA ILE A 67 -7.10 -0.39 -8.96
C ILE A 67 -6.39 -1.75 -8.99
N GLU A 68 -6.89 -2.74 -8.26
CA GLU A 68 -6.31 -4.08 -8.20
C GLU A 68 -6.21 -4.72 -9.60
N THR A 69 -7.31 -4.74 -10.36
CA THR A 69 -7.32 -5.26 -11.74
C THR A 69 -6.38 -4.49 -12.66
N SER A 70 -6.23 -3.18 -12.44
CA SER A 70 -5.36 -2.33 -13.25
C SER A 70 -3.89 -2.66 -13.01
N ILE A 71 -3.49 -2.81 -11.74
CA ILE A 71 -2.11 -3.11 -11.34
C ILE A 71 -1.67 -4.48 -11.87
N ALA A 72 -2.55 -5.49 -11.82
CA ALA A 72 -2.27 -6.84 -12.31
C ALA A 72 -1.93 -6.91 -13.81
N LYS A 73 -2.22 -5.86 -14.59
CA LYS A 73 -1.96 -5.79 -16.04
C LYS A 73 -0.66 -5.06 -16.41
N LEU A 74 -0.03 -4.38 -15.45
CA LEU A 74 1.15 -3.56 -15.71
C LEU A 74 2.40 -4.40 -15.98
N ARG A 75 3.28 -3.87 -16.82
CA ARG A 75 4.58 -4.43 -17.17
C ARG A 75 5.70 -3.43 -16.85
N PRO A 76 6.97 -3.86 -16.76
CA PRO A 76 8.09 -2.94 -16.54
C PRO A 76 8.06 -1.74 -17.50
N GLY A 77 8.14 -0.53 -16.93
CA GLY A 77 8.08 0.74 -17.66
C GLY A 77 6.70 1.37 -17.76
N ASP A 78 5.62 0.62 -17.51
CA ASP A 78 4.25 1.12 -17.65
C ASP A 78 3.92 2.20 -16.61
N THR A 79 3.01 3.10 -17.00
CA THR A 79 2.44 4.13 -16.12
C THR A 79 0.93 3.90 -15.96
N LEU A 80 0.46 3.82 -14.73
CA LEU A 80 -0.95 3.82 -14.36
C LEU A 80 -1.34 5.15 -13.72
N TYR A 81 -2.24 5.89 -14.38
CA TYR A 81 -2.83 7.10 -13.83
C TYR A 81 -4.14 6.82 -13.09
N LEU A 82 -4.21 7.23 -11.82
CA LEU A 82 -5.44 7.22 -11.03
C LEU A 82 -6.16 8.56 -11.21
N ARG A 83 -7.39 8.51 -11.74
CA ARG A 83 -8.28 9.68 -11.79
C ARG A 83 -8.80 10.02 -10.39
N GLY A 84 -9.15 11.27 -10.18
CA GLY A 84 -9.68 11.80 -8.93
C GLY A 84 -10.97 11.11 -8.51
N GLY A 85 -11.13 10.94 -7.19
CA GLY A 85 -12.27 10.27 -6.61
C GLY A 85 -11.87 9.36 -5.45
N THR A 86 -12.88 8.75 -4.83
CA THR A 86 -12.69 7.77 -3.76
C THR A 86 -12.90 6.36 -4.30
N TYR A 87 -11.85 5.54 -4.22
CA TYR A 87 -11.86 4.13 -4.54
C TYR A 87 -12.08 3.35 -3.25
N TYR A 88 -13.22 2.66 -3.16
CA TYR A 88 -13.55 1.83 -2.00
C TYR A 88 -12.99 0.43 -2.22
N GLU A 89 -11.68 0.29 -2.04
CA GLU A 89 -10.90 -0.92 -2.25
C GLU A 89 -9.94 -1.09 -1.06
N SER A 90 -9.64 -2.34 -0.73
CA SER A 90 -8.68 -2.74 0.30
C SER A 90 -7.97 -3.99 -0.15
N GLN A 91 -6.87 -4.35 0.52
CA GLN A 91 -6.08 -5.55 0.24
C GLN A 91 -5.56 -5.60 -1.21
N ILE A 92 -5.21 -4.44 -1.77
CA ILE A 92 -4.66 -4.33 -3.12
C ILE A 92 -3.23 -4.86 -3.10
N ALA A 93 -3.00 -5.97 -3.79
CA ALA A 93 -1.67 -6.57 -3.92
C ALA A 93 -0.92 -6.03 -5.15
N ILE A 94 0.28 -5.49 -4.93
CA ILE A 94 1.22 -5.11 -5.98
C ILE A 94 2.23 -6.25 -6.10
N ASN A 95 1.92 -7.18 -7.01
CA ASN A 95 2.75 -8.37 -7.30
C ASN A 95 3.50 -8.24 -8.64
N VAL A 96 3.57 -7.03 -9.19
CA VAL A 96 4.30 -6.70 -10.41
C VAL A 96 5.57 -5.95 -10.03
N SER A 97 6.65 -6.22 -10.76
CA SER A 97 7.93 -5.55 -10.58
C SER A 97 8.36 -4.85 -11.86
N GLY A 98 8.98 -3.69 -11.72
CA GLY A 98 9.74 -3.07 -12.79
C GLY A 98 11.15 -3.63 -12.90
N THR A 99 12.02 -2.90 -13.59
CA THR A 99 13.46 -3.13 -13.59
C THR A 99 14.19 -1.84 -13.21
N PRO A 100 15.51 -1.87 -12.92
CA PRO A 100 16.28 -0.64 -12.67
C PRO A 100 16.13 0.42 -13.76
N SER A 101 16.00 0.01 -15.02
CA SER A 101 15.85 0.91 -16.17
C SER A 101 14.39 1.22 -16.53
N ASN A 102 13.44 0.36 -16.15
CA ASN A 102 12.02 0.46 -16.52
C ASN A 102 11.15 0.23 -15.27
N ARG A 103 11.11 1.22 -14.38
CA ARG A 103 10.25 1.21 -13.18
C ARG A 103 8.77 1.29 -13.58
N ILE A 104 7.90 0.73 -12.76
CA ILE A 104 6.44 0.90 -12.91
C ILE A 104 6.02 2.15 -12.14
N LEU A 105 5.23 3.03 -12.77
CA LEU A 105 4.75 4.27 -12.14
C LEU A 105 3.24 4.21 -11.90
N ILE A 106 2.81 4.34 -10.64
CA ILE A 106 1.40 4.46 -10.23
C ILE A 106 1.19 5.87 -9.69
N LYS A 107 0.46 6.72 -10.42
CA LYS A 107 0.46 8.16 -10.16
C LYS A 107 -0.93 8.79 -10.27
N ASN A 108 -1.20 9.84 -9.50
CA ASN A 108 -2.39 10.66 -9.70
C ASN A 108 -2.40 11.34 -11.08
N TYR A 109 -3.57 11.44 -11.71
CA TYR A 109 -3.66 12.13 -13.00
C TYR A 109 -3.64 13.66 -12.81
N GLN A 110 -2.62 14.33 -13.33
CA GLN A 110 -2.48 15.80 -13.24
C GLN A 110 -2.54 16.30 -11.78
N SER A 111 -3.48 17.21 -11.47
CA SER A 111 -3.77 17.73 -10.13
C SER A 111 -4.94 17.03 -9.45
N GLU A 112 -5.48 15.96 -10.05
CA GLU A 112 -6.57 15.21 -9.46
C GLU A 112 -6.10 14.48 -8.18
N VAL A 113 -7.03 14.30 -7.23
CA VAL A 113 -6.75 13.76 -5.90
C VAL A 113 -7.45 12.40 -5.73
N PRO A 114 -6.81 11.29 -6.09
CA PRO A 114 -7.32 9.96 -5.81
C PRO A 114 -7.15 9.62 -4.32
N VAL A 115 -8.16 8.96 -3.76
CA VAL A 115 -8.17 8.45 -2.40
C VAL A 115 -8.56 6.98 -2.43
N ILE A 116 -7.72 6.10 -1.90
CA ILE A 116 -8.07 4.70 -1.63
C ILE A 116 -8.60 4.63 -0.20
N ASP A 117 -9.79 4.07 -0.04
CA ASP A 117 -10.56 4.10 1.19
C ASP A 117 -10.99 2.68 1.57
N GLY A 118 -10.29 2.11 2.57
CA GLY A 118 -10.54 0.75 3.06
C GLY A 118 -11.70 0.62 4.05
N GLY A 119 -12.43 1.71 4.33
CA GLY A 119 -13.43 1.74 5.39
C GLY A 119 -14.84 1.36 4.96
N PHE A 120 -15.62 0.85 5.91
CA PHE A 120 -17.04 0.58 5.71
C PHE A 120 -17.82 1.87 5.41
N ARG A 121 -18.78 1.78 4.51
CA ARG A 121 -19.60 2.93 4.09
C ARG A 121 -20.79 3.19 5.01
N ASP A 122 -21.19 2.17 5.77
CA ASP A 122 -22.42 2.13 6.56
C ASP A 122 -22.47 3.18 7.67
N PHE A 123 -21.32 3.57 8.24
CA PHE A 123 -21.27 4.37 9.48
C PHE A 123 -21.07 5.89 9.27
N ARG A 124 -21.05 6.33 8.02
CA ARG A 124 -20.59 7.68 7.64
C ARG A 124 -21.69 8.75 7.63
N ARG A 125 -22.86 8.44 8.18
CA ARG A 125 -24.05 9.32 8.17
C ARG A 125 -24.79 9.24 9.49
N THR A 126 -25.43 10.36 9.86
CA THR A 126 -26.39 10.44 10.97
C THR A 126 -27.74 9.85 10.57
N SER A 127 -28.64 9.69 11.54
CA SER A 127 -29.87 8.89 11.41
C SER A 127 -29.54 7.47 10.93
N ASN A 128 -28.43 6.93 11.43
CA ASN A 128 -27.86 5.68 10.98
C ASN A 128 -28.74 4.50 11.39
N LYS A 129 -29.15 3.68 10.42
CA LYS A 129 -29.99 2.50 10.67
C LYS A 129 -29.18 1.21 10.83
N HIS A 130 -27.86 1.29 10.79
CA HIS A 130 -26.97 0.14 10.92
C HIS A 130 -26.61 -0.19 12.38
N TRP A 131 -27.14 0.56 13.35
CA TRP A 131 -26.99 0.28 14.79
C TRP A 131 -28.32 -0.13 15.41
N GLU A 132 -28.26 -1.14 16.28
CA GLU A 132 -29.33 -1.52 17.20
C GLU A 132 -28.81 -1.48 18.64
N VAL A 133 -29.72 -1.22 19.59
CA VAL A 133 -29.37 -1.21 21.01
C VAL A 133 -29.03 -2.63 21.44
N TYR A 134 -27.91 -2.80 22.14
CA TYR A 134 -27.48 -4.08 22.68
C TYR A 134 -27.58 -4.13 24.22
N ASP A 135 -27.04 -3.12 24.90
CA ASP A 135 -27.14 -2.94 26.35
C ASP A 135 -27.46 -1.47 26.64
N SER A 136 -28.73 -1.19 26.92
CA SER A 136 -29.21 0.16 27.20
C SER A 136 -28.66 0.72 28.51
N SER A 137 -28.32 -0.12 29.49
CA SER A 137 -27.78 0.33 30.78
C SER A 137 -26.39 0.94 30.63
N LYS A 138 -25.63 0.49 29.63
CA LYS A 138 -24.28 0.98 29.32
C LYS A 138 -24.20 1.85 28.07
N SER A 139 -25.34 2.08 27.40
CA SER A 139 -25.42 2.73 26.08
C SER A 139 -24.53 2.02 25.04
N ILE A 140 -24.54 0.69 25.05
CA ILE A 140 -23.83 -0.12 24.07
C ILE A 140 -24.80 -0.47 22.95
N TYR A 141 -24.32 -0.25 21.72
CA TYR A 141 -25.00 -0.63 20.50
C TYR A 141 -24.19 -1.71 19.79
N ARG A 142 -24.84 -2.42 18.88
CA ARG A 142 -24.16 -3.31 17.94
C ARG A 142 -24.66 -3.10 16.52
N SER A 143 -23.86 -3.53 15.55
CA SER A 143 -24.26 -3.47 14.15
C SER A 143 -25.44 -4.40 13.87
N VAL A 144 -26.36 -3.94 13.01
CA VAL A 144 -27.52 -4.73 12.57
C VAL A 144 -27.08 -5.90 11.69
N ARG A 145 -26.10 -5.66 10.81
CA ARG A 145 -25.52 -6.69 9.94
C ARG A 145 -24.18 -7.20 10.46
N THR A 146 -23.74 -8.31 9.88
CA THR A 146 -22.40 -8.89 10.05
C THR A 146 -21.38 -8.19 9.16
N TYR A 147 -20.13 -8.22 9.61
CA TYR A 147 -18.94 -7.74 8.91
C TYR A 147 -17.94 -8.90 8.91
N HIS A 148 -18.12 -9.78 7.94
CA HIS A 148 -17.34 -11.00 7.79
C HIS A 148 -15.87 -10.71 7.61
N ASN A 149 -15.02 -11.58 8.17
CA ASN A 149 -13.57 -11.53 8.02
C ASN A 149 -12.91 -10.21 8.44
N ALA A 150 -13.55 -9.34 9.23
CA ALA A 150 -12.95 -8.05 9.59
C ALA A 150 -11.64 -8.18 10.38
N MET A 151 -11.41 -9.32 11.06
CA MET A 151 -10.21 -9.61 11.87
C MET A 151 -9.95 -8.59 13.00
N GLY A 152 -10.99 -7.85 13.39
CA GLY A 152 -10.92 -6.69 14.27
C GLY A 152 -11.38 -5.42 13.55
N VAL A 153 -11.47 -4.32 14.30
CA VAL A 153 -11.91 -3.04 13.74
C VAL A 153 -11.19 -1.86 14.39
N HIS A 154 -11.03 -0.82 13.60
CA HIS A 154 -10.61 0.51 14.00
C HIS A 154 -11.66 1.54 13.60
N GLY A 155 -11.59 2.73 14.17
CA GLY A 155 -12.41 3.80 13.67
C GLY A 155 -11.98 5.18 14.10
N TYR A 156 -12.56 6.17 13.42
CA TYR A 156 -12.45 7.58 13.76
C TYR A 156 -13.84 8.16 13.93
N PHE A 157 -13.92 9.13 14.84
CA PHE A 157 -14.99 10.10 14.84
C PHE A 157 -14.99 10.96 13.58
N GLY A 158 -16.15 11.53 13.27
CA GLY A 158 -16.29 12.56 12.26
C GLY A 158 -15.55 13.85 12.63
N ARG A 159 -15.44 14.76 11.66
CA ARG A 159 -14.79 16.08 11.86
C ARG A 159 -15.46 16.89 12.97
N GLN A 160 -16.78 16.73 13.14
CA GLN A 160 -17.58 17.39 14.17
C GLN A 160 -17.10 17.04 15.59
N ASP A 161 -16.57 15.84 15.74
CA ASP A 161 -16.10 15.26 17.00
C ASP A 161 -14.56 15.17 17.01
N GLY A 162 -13.90 16.13 16.33
CA GLY A 162 -12.45 16.32 16.37
C GLY A 162 -11.63 15.32 15.52
N ASN A 163 -12.26 14.40 14.81
CA ASN A 163 -11.59 13.33 14.05
C ASN A 163 -10.62 12.49 14.90
N TYR A 164 -10.93 12.33 16.20
CA TYR A 164 -10.17 11.46 17.11
C TYR A 164 -10.44 9.99 16.81
N ARG A 165 -9.46 9.13 17.08
CA ARG A 165 -9.67 7.68 17.01
C ARG A 165 -10.67 7.20 18.06
N LEU A 166 -11.42 6.18 17.68
CA LEU A 166 -12.13 5.31 18.60
C LEU A 166 -11.15 4.32 19.22
N VAL A 167 -11.35 3.99 20.49
CA VAL A 167 -10.59 2.93 21.14
C VAL A 167 -10.92 1.59 20.49
N SER A 168 -9.94 0.89 19.95
CA SER A 168 -10.08 -0.49 19.46
C SER A 168 -9.91 -1.47 20.61
N TYR A 169 -11.02 -1.93 21.18
CA TYR A 169 -11.01 -2.95 22.23
C TYR A 169 -10.79 -4.34 21.65
N ARG A 170 -9.97 -5.15 22.33
CA ARG A 170 -9.74 -6.57 21.95
C ARG A 170 -10.74 -7.54 22.57
N ARG A 171 -11.39 -7.14 23.66
CA ARG A 171 -12.35 -7.97 24.40
C ARG A 171 -13.61 -7.17 24.65
N TYR A 172 -14.76 -7.82 24.53
CA TYR A 172 -16.04 -7.21 24.89
C TYR A 172 -16.05 -6.72 26.35
N ASN A 173 -15.43 -7.48 27.26
CA ASN A 173 -15.42 -7.13 28.67
C ASN A 173 -14.79 -5.76 28.94
N ASP A 174 -13.74 -5.38 28.20
CA ASP A 174 -13.11 -4.07 28.33
C ASP A 174 -14.05 -2.94 27.85
N LEU A 175 -14.71 -3.13 26.70
CA LEU A 175 -15.72 -2.19 26.19
C LEU A 175 -16.90 -2.03 27.17
N GLY A 176 -17.31 -3.14 27.77
CA GLY A 176 -18.42 -3.23 28.70
C GLY A 176 -18.05 -2.96 30.17
N ALA A 177 -16.81 -2.63 30.49
CA ALA A 177 -16.37 -2.46 31.87
C ALA A 177 -16.97 -1.20 32.51
N ASN A 178 -17.15 -1.26 33.84
CA ASN A 178 -17.47 -0.08 34.65
C ASN A 178 -16.20 0.54 35.26
N ASN A 179 -15.13 -0.24 35.37
CA ASN A 179 -13.84 0.22 35.85
C ASN A 179 -13.18 1.11 34.80
N GLU A 180 -12.82 2.33 35.16
CA GLU A 180 -12.07 3.28 34.32
C GLU A 180 -10.69 3.61 34.91
N ASP A 181 -10.30 2.93 36.00
CA ASP A 181 -9.06 3.14 36.73
C ASP A 181 -7.98 2.18 36.24
N TYR A 182 -6.93 2.75 35.64
CA TYR A 182 -5.77 2.06 35.07
C TYR A 182 -4.88 1.37 36.11
N THR A 183 -5.04 1.69 37.40
CA THR A 183 -4.25 1.10 38.48
C THR A 183 -4.85 -0.20 39.00
N ASN A 184 -6.11 -0.47 38.67
CA ASN A 184 -6.81 -1.69 39.08
C ASN A 184 -6.60 -2.81 38.06
N VAL A 185 -6.35 -4.02 38.57
CA VAL A 185 -6.31 -5.24 37.75
C VAL A 185 -7.73 -5.60 37.32
N GLY A 186 -7.94 -5.83 36.03
CA GLY A 186 -9.22 -6.30 35.50
C GLY A 186 -9.51 -5.78 34.10
N ASP A 187 -10.78 -5.84 33.73
CA ASP A 187 -11.28 -5.26 32.48
C ASP A 187 -11.48 -3.75 32.65
N ILE A 188 -10.99 -2.95 31.72
CA ILE A 188 -10.90 -1.48 31.87
C ILE A 188 -11.53 -0.78 30.67
N TYR A 189 -12.44 0.16 30.95
CA TYR A 189 -13.04 1.04 29.98
C TYR A 189 -12.29 2.38 29.94
N ILE A 190 -11.63 2.68 28.82
CA ILE A 190 -10.76 3.85 28.67
C ILE A 190 -11.38 4.98 27.82
N GLY A 191 -12.60 4.80 27.33
CA GLY A 191 -13.35 5.82 26.62
C GLY A 191 -14.07 5.30 25.38
N PRO A 192 -14.63 6.21 24.57
CA PRO A 192 -15.42 5.85 23.42
C PRO A 192 -14.68 4.92 22.46
N GLY A 193 -15.30 3.79 22.14
CA GLY A 193 -14.61 2.78 21.37
C GLY A 193 -15.50 1.68 20.84
N ILE A 194 -14.85 0.76 20.15
CA ILE A 194 -15.44 -0.28 19.33
C ILE A 194 -14.77 -1.63 19.61
N PHE A 195 -15.53 -2.68 19.40
CA PHE A 195 -15.10 -4.07 19.48
C PHE A 195 -15.74 -4.82 18.32
N TRP A 196 -15.02 -5.71 17.67
CA TRP A 196 -15.62 -6.66 16.73
C TRP A 196 -15.58 -8.06 17.35
N ASN A 197 -16.74 -8.70 17.39
CA ASN A 197 -16.87 -10.04 17.95
C ASN A 197 -16.69 -11.08 16.84
N SER A 198 -15.66 -11.92 16.93
CA SER A 198 -15.41 -12.96 15.93
C SER A 198 -16.45 -14.08 15.89
N THR A 199 -17.26 -14.23 16.94
CA THR A 199 -18.27 -15.30 17.02
C THR A 199 -19.54 -14.96 16.26
N ASP A 200 -20.00 -13.71 16.34
CA ASP A 200 -21.21 -13.24 15.64
C ASP A 200 -20.91 -12.29 14.48
N GLU A 201 -19.64 -11.94 14.29
CA GLU A 201 -19.10 -11.03 13.27
C GLU A 201 -19.76 -9.64 13.27
N ARG A 202 -20.29 -9.20 14.41
CA ARG A 202 -20.87 -7.86 14.59
C ARG A 202 -19.92 -6.92 15.30
N ILE A 203 -20.12 -5.63 15.02
CA ILE A 203 -19.37 -4.54 15.62
C ILE A 203 -20.19 -4.02 16.80
N TYR A 204 -19.58 -3.97 17.97
CA TYR A 204 -20.12 -3.39 19.20
C TYR A 204 -19.47 -2.04 19.43
N ILE A 205 -20.23 -1.08 19.95
CA ILE A 205 -19.76 0.28 20.16
C ILE A 205 -20.32 0.86 21.45
N ARG A 206 -19.49 1.61 22.16
CA ARG A 206 -19.87 2.41 23.32
C ARG A 206 -19.25 3.78 23.16
N LEU A 207 -20.07 4.82 23.18
CA LEU A 207 -19.61 6.19 22.94
C LEU A 207 -19.54 7.05 24.22
N LYS A 208 -19.64 6.43 25.40
CA LYS A 208 -19.57 7.15 26.67
C LYS A 208 -18.15 7.74 26.86
N PRO A 209 -17.99 9.05 27.04
CA PRO A 209 -16.69 9.61 27.45
C PRO A 209 -16.23 9.00 28.79
N SER A 210 -14.93 8.73 28.93
CA SER A 210 -14.37 8.29 30.21
C SER A 210 -14.29 9.46 31.20
N SER A 211 -14.24 9.16 32.49
CA SER A 211 -14.08 10.14 33.56
C SER A 211 -12.78 10.93 33.38
N GLN A 212 -11.73 10.29 32.88
CA GLN A 212 -10.47 10.93 32.52
C GLN A 212 -10.63 11.89 31.33
N ALA A 213 -11.37 11.51 30.29
CA ALA A 213 -11.66 12.43 29.17
C ALA A 213 -12.40 13.67 29.66
N ILE A 214 -13.42 13.49 30.50
CA ILE A 214 -14.22 14.56 31.07
C ILE A 214 -13.38 15.48 31.97
N SER A 215 -12.53 14.94 32.83
CA SER A 215 -11.66 15.73 33.73
C SER A 215 -10.64 16.58 32.94
N MET A 216 -10.25 16.12 31.75
CA MET A 216 -9.40 16.83 30.81
C MET A 216 -10.16 17.80 29.88
N GLY A 217 -11.48 17.93 30.04
CA GLY A 217 -12.32 18.83 29.24
C GLY A 217 -12.82 18.25 27.91
N TYR A 218 -12.64 16.95 27.67
CA TYR A 218 -13.08 16.27 26.45
C TYR A 218 -14.41 15.54 26.68
N ASN A 219 -15.50 16.18 26.27
CA ASN A 219 -16.83 15.56 26.21
C ASN A 219 -17.18 15.15 24.77
N ILE A 220 -16.47 14.14 24.26
CA ILE A 220 -16.53 13.72 22.86
C ILE A 220 -16.92 12.24 22.77
N PRO A 221 -17.95 11.88 21.99
CA PRO A 221 -18.91 12.77 21.35
C PRO A 221 -19.89 13.32 22.38
N SER A 222 -20.49 14.48 22.10
CA SER A 222 -21.55 15.04 22.96
C SER A 222 -22.83 14.20 22.95
N ASN A 223 -23.12 13.53 21.83
CA ASN A 223 -24.21 12.57 21.69
C ASN A 223 -23.67 11.14 21.69
N MET A 224 -24.03 10.37 22.71
CA MET A 224 -23.56 8.99 22.88
C MET A 224 -24.35 7.95 22.05
N ASP A 225 -25.39 8.37 21.32
CA ASP A 225 -26.11 7.50 20.40
C ASP A 225 -25.35 7.41 19.06
N PRO A 226 -24.75 6.27 18.70
CA PRO A 226 -23.97 6.11 17.47
C PRO A 226 -24.82 6.28 16.21
N ARG A 227 -26.16 6.25 16.31
CA ARG A 227 -27.05 6.58 15.19
C ARG A 227 -27.01 8.05 14.82
N SER A 228 -26.55 8.90 15.72
CA SER A 228 -26.46 10.35 15.54
C SER A 228 -25.02 10.86 15.35
N VAL A 229 -24.04 9.96 15.29
CA VAL A 229 -22.62 10.29 15.18
C VAL A 229 -22.08 9.79 13.86
N VAL A 230 -21.36 10.64 13.14
CA VAL A 230 -20.63 10.25 11.93
C VAL A 230 -19.35 9.56 12.34
N MET A 231 -19.09 8.36 11.82
CA MET A 231 -17.88 7.61 12.09
C MET A 231 -17.32 6.97 10.83
N TYR A 232 -16.02 6.72 10.86
CA TYR A 232 -15.30 5.98 9.82
C TYR A 232 -14.75 4.72 10.45
N ILE A 233 -15.45 3.60 10.29
CA ILE A 233 -15.06 2.30 10.85
C ILE A 233 -14.50 1.43 9.73
N PHE A 234 -13.41 0.73 9.99
CA PHE A 234 -12.69 -0.05 9.02
C PHE A 234 -12.10 -1.33 9.62
N PRO A 235 -11.96 -2.40 8.81
CA PRO A 235 -11.46 -3.69 9.28
C PRO A 235 -9.95 -3.68 9.53
N CYS A 236 -9.47 -4.74 10.17
CA CYS A 236 -8.05 -5.02 10.37
C CYS A 236 -7.35 -5.55 9.10
N HIS A 237 -7.57 -4.91 7.95
CA HIS A 237 -6.92 -5.28 6.67
C HIS A 237 -5.95 -4.20 6.21
N GLU A 238 -4.97 -4.63 5.41
CA GLU A 238 -4.08 -3.76 4.66
C GLU A 238 -4.81 -3.10 3.49
N VAL A 239 -4.32 -1.96 3.00
CA VAL A 239 -4.82 -1.36 1.75
C VAL A 239 -3.91 -1.62 0.57
N ILE A 240 -2.60 -1.39 0.70
CA ILE A 240 -1.62 -1.76 -0.33
C ILE A 240 -0.59 -2.68 0.29
N THR A 241 -0.41 -3.84 -0.34
CA THR A 241 0.67 -4.78 -0.03
C THR A 241 1.59 -4.90 -1.24
N PHE A 242 2.84 -4.47 -1.10
CA PHE A 242 3.90 -4.82 -2.03
C PHE A 242 4.31 -6.27 -1.75
N GLY A 243 4.06 -7.14 -2.72
CA GLY A 243 4.25 -8.58 -2.60
C GLY A 243 5.70 -9.00 -2.38
N GLU A 244 5.90 -10.29 -2.10
CA GLU A 244 7.25 -10.86 -1.92
C GLU A 244 8.12 -10.59 -3.16
N GLY A 245 9.33 -10.04 -2.95
CA GLY A 245 10.24 -9.68 -4.04
C GLY A 245 9.75 -8.55 -4.97
N CYS A 246 8.63 -7.89 -4.66
CA CYS A 246 8.13 -6.75 -5.44
C CYS A 246 9.19 -5.64 -5.47
N SER A 247 9.52 -5.13 -6.67
CA SER A 247 10.59 -4.15 -6.79
C SER A 247 10.43 -3.18 -7.95
N TYR A 248 11.12 -2.03 -7.84
CA TYR A 248 11.17 -1.00 -8.88
C TYR A 248 9.78 -0.42 -9.23
N VAL A 249 9.01 -0.07 -8.20
CA VAL A 249 7.68 0.55 -8.31
C VAL A 249 7.67 1.92 -7.64
N ASP A 250 7.09 2.91 -8.29
CA ASP A 250 6.90 4.26 -7.78
C ASP A 250 5.43 4.57 -7.61
N MET A 251 5.01 5.00 -6.41
CA MET A 251 3.66 5.49 -6.14
C MET A 251 3.69 6.98 -5.80
N VAL A 252 2.89 7.78 -6.51
CA VAL A 252 2.95 9.26 -6.43
C VAL A 252 1.56 9.86 -6.32
N GLY A 253 1.31 10.64 -5.27
CA GLY A 253 0.08 11.43 -5.16
C GLY A 253 -1.18 10.64 -4.80
N ILE A 254 -1.04 9.45 -4.19
CA ILE A 254 -2.17 8.55 -3.90
C ILE A 254 -2.45 8.56 -2.39
N ASN A 255 -3.60 9.10 -1.99
CA ASN A 255 -3.96 9.17 -0.58
C ASN A 255 -4.62 7.88 -0.09
N LEU A 256 -4.31 7.47 1.14
CA LEU A 256 -4.81 6.23 1.75
C LEU A 256 -5.53 6.55 3.04
N ARG A 257 -6.76 6.04 3.24
CA ARG A 257 -7.47 6.23 4.51
C ARG A 257 -8.33 5.05 4.93
N TYR A 258 -8.44 4.91 6.25
CA TYR A 258 -9.30 3.96 6.94
C TYR A 258 -8.91 2.51 6.64
N GLN A 259 -7.71 2.14 7.08
CA GLN A 259 -7.16 0.79 6.99
C GLN A 259 -6.23 0.48 8.15
N ASN A 260 -6.00 -0.80 8.44
CA ASN A 260 -5.13 -1.21 9.52
C ASN A 260 -3.67 -0.81 9.27
N ASN A 261 -3.08 -1.39 8.22
CA ASN A 261 -1.78 -1.01 7.70
C ASN A 261 -1.98 -0.33 6.34
N ALA A 262 -1.49 0.89 6.16
CA ALA A 262 -1.68 1.58 4.88
C ALA A 262 -0.81 1.01 3.77
N LEU A 263 0.47 0.86 4.07
CA LEU A 263 1.48 0.32 3.17
C LEU A 263 2.17 -0.85 3.87
N GLU A 264 2.08 -2.02 3.29
CA GLU A 264 2.80 -3.20 3.75
C GLU A 264 3.83 -3.63 2.70
N PHE A 265 5.05 -3.90 3.15
CA PHE A 265 6.15 -4.34 2.31
C PHE A 265 6.56 -5.75 2.73
N ARG A 266 6.22 -6.75 1.91
CA ARG A 266 6.51 -8.16 2.19
C ARG A 266 7.97 -8.49 1.93
N THR A 267 8.41 -9.63 2.45
CA THR A 267 9.81 -10.05 2.46
C THR A 267 10.48 -9.93 1.09
N GLY A 268 11.68 -9.35 1.08
CA GLY A 268 12.48 -9.17 -0.13
C GLY A 268 11.99 -8.08 -1.10
N SER A 269 10.92 -7.35 -0.79
CA SER A 269 10.54 -6.19 -1.61
C SER A 269 11.56 -5.05 -1.47
N HIS A 270 11.86 -4.36 -2.57
CA HIS A 270 12.93 -3.34 -2.56
C HIS A 270 12.83 -2.32 -3.69
N HIS A 271 13.57 -1.21 -3.56
CA HIS A 271 13.61 -0.13 -4.57
C HIS A 271 12.21 0.41 -4.87
N ILE A 272 11.44 0.73 -3.84
CA ILE A 272 10.07 1.24 -3.95
C ILE A 272 10.03 2.67 -3.42
N SER A 273 9.36 3.58 -4.13
CA SER A 273 9.24 4.97 -3.71
C SER A 273 7.78 5.36 -3.55
N ILE A 274 7.44 5.95 -2.41
CA ILE A 274 6.11 6.49 -2.12
C ILE A 274 6.26 7.99 -1.88
N THR A 275 5.57 8.79 -2.70
CA THR A 275 5.73 10.25 -2.64
C THR A 275 4.42 11.01 -2.65
N ASN A 276 4.42 12.18 -2.00
CA ASN A 276 3.31 13.16 -1.99
C ASN A 276 1.96 12.55 -1.62
N SER A 277 1.94 11.72 -0.57
CA SER A 277 0.77 10.93 -0.20
C SER A 277 0.39 11.17 1.27
N SER A 278 -0.91 11.31 1.53
CA SER A 278 -1.45 11.40 2.89
C SER A 278 -2.04 10.08 3.34
N ILE A 279 -1.82 9.74 4.61
CA ILE A 279 -2.21 8.46 5.19
C ILE A 279 -3.00 8.70 6.47
N THR A 280 -4.17 8.07 6.58
CA THR A 280 -4.95 7.94 7.82
C THR A 280 -5.22 6.47 8.08
N CYS A 281 -4.44 5.84 8.96
CA CYS A 281 -4.48 4.38 9.20
C CYS A 281 -5.04 4.03 10.59
N GLY A 282 -5.00 2.75 10.96
CA GLY A 282 -5.25 2.22 12.29
C GLY A 282 -3.91 1.93 12.95
N ARG A 283 -3.47 0.67 12.90
CA ARG A 283 -2.23 0.22 13.56
C ARG A 283 -0.96 0.88 13.01
N ALA A 284 -0.75 0.91 11.70
CA ALA A 284 0.51 1.37 11.13
C ALA A 284 0.31 2.08 9.78
N ALA A 285 1.04 3.18 9.57
CA ALA A 285 1.11 3.79 8.23
C ALA A 285 1.97 2.95 7.29
N VAL A 286 3.09 2.43 7.81
CA VAL A 286 4.05 1.62 7.08
C VAL A 286 4.38 0.39 7.94
N TYR A 287 4.24 -0.80 7.36
CA TYR A 287 4.61 -2.07 7.97
C TYR A 287 5.61 -2.79 7.06
N ILE A 288 6.78 -3.12 7.60
CA ILE A 288 7.92 -3.63 6.83
C ILE A 288 8.30 -5.01 7.41
N HIS A 289 8.37 -6.01 6.54
CA HIS A 289 8.83 -7.36 6.86
C HIS A 289 10.35 -7.51 6.67
N ASP A 290 10.87 -8.71 6.94
CA ASP A 290 12.30 -9.01 6.85
C ASP A 290 12.86 -8.80 5.44
N ASN A 291 14.15 -8.44 5.35
CA ASN A 291 14.88 -8.30 4.08
C ASN A 291 14.26 -7.30 3.08
N VAL A 292 13.51 -6.31 3.57
CA VAL A 292 13.04 -5.18 2.76
C VAL A 292 14.07 -4.05 2.83
N HIS A 293 14.42 -3.47 1.68
CA HIS A 293 15.45 -2.43 1.59
C HIS A 293 15.19 -1.45 0.44
N ASP A 294 15.94 -0.35 0.37
CA ASP A 294 15.81 0.70 -0.66
C ASP A 294 14.39 1.28 -0.79
N LEU A 295 13.74 1.55 0.35
CA LEU A 295 12.47 2.27 0.39
C LEU A 295 12.71 3.78 0.46
N VAL A 296 11.94 4.54 -0.31
CA VAL A 296 11.94 6.01 -0.26
C VAL A 296 10.55 6.51 0.10
N PHE A 297 10.47 7.33 1.14
CA PHE A 297 9.27 8.04 1.53
C PHE A 297 9.55 9.55 1.48
N ASP A 298 8.87 10.27 0.59
CA ASP A 298 9.06 11.72 0.41
C ASP A 298 7.73 12.46 0.36
N GLY A 299 7.59 13.58 1.07
CA GLY A 299 6.33 14.31 1.15
C GLY A 299 5.16 13.47 1.69
N ILE A 300 5.41 12.61 2.68
CA ILE A 300 4.38 11.78 3.33
C ILE A 300 3.84 12.49 4.57
N SER A 301 2.51 12.57 4.69
CA SER A 301 1.84 13.02 5.91
C SER A 301 1.03 11.89 6.54
N VAL A 302 1.26 11.60 7.82
CA VAL A 302 0.53 10.58 8.57
C VAL A 302 -0.33 11.24 9.64
N ASN A 303 -1.63 10.95 9.62
CA ASN A 303 -2.59 11.44 10.61
C ASN A 303 -3.06 10.29 11.49
N ASP A 304 -2.65 10.32 12.76
CA ASP A 304 -3.01 9.30 13.75
C ASP A 304 -4.18 9.74 14.65
N ASN A 305 -4.29 11.03 14.98
CA ASN A 305 -5.33 11.61 15.86
C ASN A 305 -5.69 10.74 17.07
N VAL A 306 -4.66 10.23 17.75
CA VAL A 306 -4.82 9.50 19.02
C VAL A 306 -5.56 10.40 20.01
N PRO A 307 -6.54 9.87 20.76
CA PRO A 307 -7.28 10.68 21.70
C PRO A 307 -6.37 11.19 22.83
N PRO A 308 -6.40 12.49 23.15
CA PRO A 308 -5.49 13.10 24.13
C PRO A 308 -5.73 12.61 25.56
N TRP A 309 -6.88 11.99 25.84
CA TRP A 309 -7.23 11.44 27.14
C TRP A 309 -6.73 10.01 27.38
N ILE A 310 -6.11 9.39 26.38
CA ILE A 310 -5.54 8.05 26.53
C ILE A 310 -4.05 8.21 26.79
N ALA A 311 -3.62 7.79 27.99
CA ALA A 311 -2.22 7.69 28.31
C ALA A 311 -1.56 6.64 27.39
N TYR A 312 -0.62 7.08 26.57
CA TYR A 312 0.20 6.20 25.74
C TYR A 312 1.57 6.07 26.39
N SER A 313 1.90 4.86 26.84
CA SER A 313 3.25 4.52 27.28
C SER A 313 3.85 3.54 26.28
N ASP A 314 4.13 4.01 25.07
CA ASP A 314 5.10 3.33 24.21
C ASP A 314 6.23 4.34 23.99
N VAL A 315 7.24 4.24 24.86
CA VAL A 315 8.61 4.63 24.51
C VAL A 315 9.22 3.34 23.98
N LYS A 316 9.34 3.24 22.65
CA LYS A 316 10.18 2.25 21.99
C LYS A 316 11.31 2.97 21.29
#